data_AF-O17160-F1
#
_entry.id   AF-O17160-F1
#
_cell.length_a   1.000
_cell.length_b   1.000
_cell.length_c   1.000
_cell.angle_alpha   90.00
_cell.angle_beta   90.00
_cell.angle_gamma   90.00
#
_symmetry.space_group_name_H-M   'P 1'
#
loop_
_entity.id
_entity.type
_entity.pdbx_description
1 polymer ?
#
loop_
_entity_poly.entity_id
_entity_poly.type
_entity_poly.pdbx_seq_one_letter_code
_entity_poly.pdbx_strand_id
1 'polypeptide(L)'
;MFKYLLALLLTIGLVIAVTIAIILKLLKKPFQIMKLPHLAFKNVINQMAINDVVTMAQTSKNVRRRLKLVNRKIFNVIIEWHADFSPKKIVPYYQRIIVMGTERDMQYVYHFMMNKAQKQGIEWATHFDVNFYINFFCTHYNKMNVLPCTSYKTSQELISYLNILNDSFSIDHVDLAIDRDEIYGEFQSALSFEIWILTSLFTKTRI
;
A
#
# COMPACT_ATOMS: atom_id res chain seq x y z
N MET A 1 13.76 -32.82 -52.28
CA MET A 1 14.12 -32.61 -50.85
C MET A 1 14.19 -31.12 -50.48
N PHE A 2 14.94 -30.28 -51.21
CA PHE A 2 15.12 -28.85 -50.88
C PHE A 2 13.81 -28.05 -50.74
N LYS A 3 12.82 -28.27 -51.62
CA LYS A 3 11.51 -27.58 -51.57
C LYS A 3 10.75 -27.80 -50.25
N TYR A 4 10.81 -29.02 -49.69
CA TYR A 4 10.13 -29.35 -48.43
C TYR A 4 10.83 -28.70 -47.22
N LEU A 5 12.16 -28.70 -47.21
CA LEU A 5 12.94 -28.04 -46.16
C LEU A 5 12.68 -26.52 -46.16
N LEU A 6 12.63 -25.90 -47.34
CA LEU A 6 12.31 -24.48 -47.48
C LEU A 6 10.89 -24.17 -46.99
N ALA A 7 9.89 -24.98 -47.36
CA ALA A 7 8.52 -24.82 -46.88
C ALA A 7 8.43 -24.94 -45.34
N LEU A 8 9.12 -25.92 -44.75
CA LEU A 8 9.16 -26.10 -43.30
C LEU A 8 9.77 -24.88 -42.59
N LEU A 9 10.91 -24.37 -43.07
CA LEU A 9 11.56 -23.18 -42.51
C LEU A 9 10.65 -21.94 -42.59
N LEU A 10 9.94 -21.75 -43.70
CA LEU A 10 8.97 -20.67 -43.85
C LEU A 10 7.80 -20.80 -42.86
N THR A 11 7.27 -22.02 -42.65
CA THR A 11 6.18 -22.23 -41.68
C THR A 11 6.62 -21.97 -40.25
N ILE A 12 7.83 -22.40 -39.86
CA ILE A 12 8.40 -22.13 -38.53
C ILE A 12 8.60 -20.63 -38.34
N GLY A 13 9.18 -19.94 -39.33
CA GLY A 13 9.36 -18.49 -39.30
C GLY A 13 8.03 -17.74 -39.15
N LEU A 14 6.99 -18.16 -39.87
CA LEU A 14 5.65 -17.59 -39.77
C LEU A 14 5.04 -17.79 -38.37
N VAL A 15 5.12 -19.01 -37.81
CA VAL A 15 4.59 -19.32 -36.48
C VAL A 15 5.29 -18.49 -35.40
N ILE A 16 6.62 -18.37 -35.47
CA ILE A 16 7.39 -17.54 -34.54
C ILE A 16 6.98 -16.08 -34.66
N ALA A 17 6.90 -15.54 -35.89
CA ALA A 17 6.51 -14.15 -36.13
C ALA A 17 5.09 -13.85 -35.60
N VAL A 18 4.13 -14.76 -35.83
CA VAL A 18 2.76 -14.64 -35.31
C VAL A 18 2.75 -14.70 -33.79
N THR A 19 3.51 -15.60 -33.18
CA THR A 19 3.60 -15.73 -31.72
C THR A 19 4.19 -14.46 -31.09
N ILE A 20 5.29 -13.94 -31.65
CA ILE A 20 5.89 -12.66 -31.22
C ILE A 20 4.90 -11.51 -31.40
N ALA A 21 4.20 -11.44 -32.53
CA ALA A 21 3.21 -10.40 -32.78
C ALA A 21 2.03 -10.46 -31.78
N ILE A 22 1.57 -11.66 -31.42
CA ILE A 22 0.54 -11.86 -30.39
C ILE A 22 1.07 -11.41 -29.02
N ILE A 23 2.29 -11.81 -28.63
CA ILE A 23 2.92 -11.38 -27.38
C ILE A 23 3.07 -9.86 -27.34
N LEU A 24 3.57 -9.24 -28.41
CA LEU A 24 3.70 -7.78 -28.52
C LEU A 24 2.35 -7.07 -28.48
N LYS A 25 1.31 -7.62 -29.12
CA LYS A 25 -0.04 -7.05 -29.10
C LYS A 25 -0.67 -7.16 -27.71
N LEU A 26 -0.43 -8.25 -26.99
CA LEU A 26 -0.83 -8.44 -25.59
C LEU A 26 -0.07 -7.48 -24.66
N LEU A 27 1.22 -7.27 -24.89
CA LEU A 27 2.04 -6.29 -24.15
C LEU A 27 1.61 -4.85 -24.42
N LYS A 28 1.23 -4.52 -25.68
CA LYS A 28 0.81 -3.17 -26.06
C LYS A 28 -0.58 -2.79 -25.56
N LYS A 29 -1.49 -3.76 -25.39
CA LYS A 29 -2.85 -3.44 -24.93
C LYS A 29 -2.79 -3.31 -23.42
N PRO A 30 -2.95 -2.10 -22.83
CA PRO A 30 -2.98 -1.96 -21.39
C PRO A 30 -4.10 -2.86 -20.88
N PHE A 31 -3.73 -3.87 -20.09
CA PHE A 31 -4.67 -4.83 -19.56
C PHE A 31 -5.64 -4.06 -18.66
N GLN A 32 -6.89 -3.93 -19.11
CA GLN A 32 -7.89 -3.16 -18.40
C GLN A 32 -8.44 -4.02 -17.26
N ILE A 33 -7.73 -4.03 -16.14
CA ILE A 33 -8.10 -4.76 -14.91
C ILE A 33 -9.58 -4.51 -14.57
N MET A 34 -10.04 -3.27 -14.75
CA MET A 34 -11.43 -2.85 -14.52
C MET A 34 -12.48 -3.45 -15.46
N LYS A 35 -12.11 -4.13 -16.55
CA LYS A 35 -13.06 -4.83 -17.43
C LYS A 35 -13.16 -6.33 -17.16
N LEU A 36 -12.38 -6.84 -16.21
CA LEU A 36 -12.42 -8.25 -15.88
C LEU A 36 -13.77 -8.66 -15.27
N PRO A 37 -14.20 -9.92 -15.41
CA PRO A 37 -15.25 -10.48 -14.58
C PRO A 37 -14.86 -10.42 -13.09
N HIS A 38 -15.84 -10.40 -12.18
CA HIS A 38 -15.58 -10.20 -10.75
C HIS A 38 -14.56 -11.18 -10.16
N LEU A 39 -14.65 -12.47 -10.49
CA LEU A 39 -13.72 -13.49 -9.99
C LEU A 39 -12.27 -13.25 -10.43
N ALA A 40 -12.06 -12.96 -11.73
CA ALA A 40 -10.74 -12.64 -12.26
C ALA A 40 -10.18 -11.34 -11.66
N PHE A 41 -11.03 -10.32 -11.52
CA PHE A 41 -10.66 -9.07 -10.86
C PHE A 41 -10.23 -9.31 -9.42
N LYS A 42 -11.02 -10.04 -8.63
CA LYS A 42 -10.72 -10.39 -7.24
C LYS A 42 -9.37 -11.09 -7.12
N ASN A 43 -9.08 -12.05 -8.00
CA ASN A 43 -7.81 -12.77 -8.00
C ASN A 43 -6.62 -11.84 -8.28
N VAL A 44 -6.73 -10.99 -9.30
CA VAL A 44 -5.69 -10.00 -9.62
C VAL A 44 -5.48 -9.04 -8.46
N ILE A 45 -6.55 -8.47 -7.90
CA ILE A 45 -6.46 -7.51 -6.79
C ILE A 45 -5.85 -8.16 -5.54
N ASN A 46 -6.14 -9.42 -5.24
CA ASN A 46 -5.56 -10.09 -4.07
C ASN A 46 -4.07 -10.45 -4.23
N GLN A 47 -3.59 -10.57 -5.47
CA GLN A 47 -2.19 -10.87 -5.78
C GLN A 47 -1.34 -9.61 -5.98
N MET A 48 -1.97 -8.47 -6.24
CA MET A 48 -1.28 -7.20 -6.49
C MET A 48 -0.66 -6.64 -5.20
N ALA A 49 0.46 -5.94 -5.31
CA ALA A 49 1.04 -5.24 -4.17
C ALA A 49 0.03 -4.23 -3.59
N ILE A 50 0.01 -4.07 -2.26
CA ILE A 50 -0.99 -3.20 -1.62
C ILE A 50 -0.82 -1.74 -2.08
N ASN A 51 0.42 -1.29 -2.32
CA ASN A 51 0.71 0.05 -2.85
C ASN A 51 -0.05 0.33 -4.16
N ASP A 52 0.04 -0.58 -5.13
CA ASP A 52 -0.63 -0.39 -6.42
C ASP A 52 -2.16 -0.37 -6.27
N VAL A 53 -2.71 -1.18 -5.36
CA VAL A 53 -4.16 -1.20 -5.13
C VAL A 53 -4.64 0.06 -4.42
N VAL A 54 -3.85 0.61 -3.49
CA VAL A 54 -4.14 1.93 -2.90
C VAL A 54 -4.08 3.02 -3.96
N THR A 55 -3.05 3.04 -4.83
CA THR A 55 -2.99 3.98 -5.97
C THR A 55 -4.22 3.83 -6.86
N MET A 56 -4.66 2.59 -7.13
CA MET A 56 -5.87 2.34 -7.91
C MET A 56 -7.12 2.92 -7.23
N ALA A 57 -7.27 2.74 -5.92
CA ALA A 57 -8.39 3.26 -5.14
C ALA A 57 -8.53 4.79 -5.23
N GLN A 58 -7.40 5.50 -5.34
CA GLN A 58 -7.39 6.97 -5.48
C GLN A 58 -7.93 7.47 -6.82
N THR A 59 -7.97 6.62 -7.86
CA THR A 59 -8.34 7.07 -9.22
C THR A 59 -9.80 7.47 -9.37
N SER A 60 -10.75 6.73 -8.78
CA SER A 60 -12.18 7.03 -8.90
C SER A 60 -13.06 6.31 -7.88
N LYS A 61 -14.24 6.87 -7.62
CA LYS A 61 -15.26 6.23 -6.77
C LYS A 61 -15.74 4.88 -7.30
N ASN A 62 -15.78 4.70 -8.63
CA ASN A 62 -16.16 3.43 -9.24
C ASN A 62 -15.15 2.33 -8.97
N VAL A 63 -13.85 2.66 -8.97
CA VAL A 63 -12.79 1.72 -8.57
C VAL A 63 -12.95 1.35 -7.10
N ARG A 64 -13.12 2.32 -6.20
CA ARG A 64 -13.32 2.07 -4.76
C ARG A 64 -14.47 1.10 -4.49
N ARG A 65 -15.65 1.36 -5.05
CA ARG A 65 -16.82 0.46 -4.94
C ARG A 65 -16.50 -0.97 -5.35
N ARG A 66 -15.75 -1.13 -6.44
CA ARG A 66 -15.39 -2.44 -6.96
C ARG A 66 -14.34 -3.13 -6.08
N LEU A 67 -13.38 -2.39 -5.54
CA LEU A 67 -12.43 -2.89 -4.55
C LEU A 67 -13.14 -3.31 -3.26
N LYS A 68 -14.16 -2.58 -2.81
CA LYS A 68 -14.97 -2.96 -1.65
C LYS A 68 -15.60 -4.33 -1.81
N LEU A 69 -16.08 -4.67 -3.01
CA LEU A 69 -16.65 -5.99 -3.32
C LEU A 69 -15.61 -7.12 -3.30
N VAL A 70 -14.33 -6.84 -3.53
CA VAL A 70 -13.24 -7.82 -3.37
C VAL A 70 -13.07 -8.18 -1.90
N ASN A 71 -13.37 -7.23 -0.99
CA ASN A 71 -13.18 -7.33 0.44
C ASN A 71 -11.73 -7.68 0.81
N ARG A 72 -10.77 -7.03 0.11
CA ARG A 72 -9.35 -7.20 0.43
C ARG A 72 -9.08 -6.57 1.81
N LYS A 73 -8.39 -7.32 2.65
CA LYS A 73 -8.03 -6.93 4.02
C LYS A 73 -6.77 -6.06 4.01
N ILE A 74 -6.77 -5.02 4.83
CA ILE A 74 -5.59 -4.28 5.29
C ILE A 74 -5.41 -4.68 6.75
N PHE A 75 -4.23 -5.17 7.07
CA PHE A 75 -3.90 -5.56 8.43
C PHE A 75 -3.86 -4.34 9.35
N ASN A 76 -3.16 -3.28 8.97
CA ASN A 76 -3.03 -2.12 9.84
C ASN A 76 -2.90 -0.82 9.06
N VAL A 77 -3.51 0.23 9.57
CA VAL A 77 -3.34 1.61 9.10
C VAL A 77 -2.76 2.43 10.24
N ILE A 78 -1.53 2.89 10.08
CA ILE A 78 -0.87 3.75 11.08
C ILE A 78 -1.05 5.20 10.63
N ILE A 79 -1.69 5.99 11.47
CA ILE A 79 -1.80 7.44 11.31
C ILE A 79 -0.72 8.05 12.20
N GLU A 80 0.30 8.62 11.57
CA GLU A 80 1.44 9.22 12.25
C GLU A 80 1.37 10.74 12.17
N TRP A 81 1.59 11.36 13.31
CA TRP A 81 1.88 12.78 13.42
C TRP A 81 3.04 12.91 14.40
N HIS A 82 4.22 13.24 13.88
CA HIS A 82 5.44 13.16 14.68
C HIS A 82 6.15 14.51 14.71
N ALA A 83 5.85 15.37 15.70
CA ALA A 83 6.50 16.68 15.88
C ALA A 83 7.84 16.63 16.64
N ASP A 84 8.13 15.57 17.42
CA ASP A 84 9.04 15.69 18.57
C ASP A 84 10.40 14.96 18.53
N PHE A 85 10.85 14.42 17.40
CA PHE A 85 12.25 13.95 17.33
C PHE A 85 13.21 15.09 16.96
N SER A 86 13.60 15.85 17.99
CA SER A 86 14.78 16.73 18.09
C SER A 86 14.52 18.25 17.95
N PRO A 87 14.70 19.06 19.03
CA PRO A 87 14.68 20.52 18.96
C PRO A 87 15.84 21.13 18.13
N LYS A 88 16.68 20.31 17.49
CA LYS A 88 17.76 20.76 16.62
C LYS A 88 17.61 20.11 15.24
N LYS A 89 17.36 20.98 14.25
CA LYS A 89 17.38 20.78 12.79
C LYS A 89 16.11 20.18 12.17
N ILE A 90 15.29 21.07 11.63
CA ILE A 90 14.51 21.00 10.37
C ILE A 90 14.55 19.63 9.68
N VAL A 91 13.82 18.66 10.19
CA VAL A 91 13.31 17.55 9.37
C VAL A 91 11.80 17.75 9.38
N PRO A 92 11.14 17.93 8.22
CA PRO A 92 9.72 18.21 8.18
C PRO A 92 8.96 17.04 8.81
N TYR A 93 8.56 17.25 10.05
CA TYR A 93 7.82 16.34 10.90
C TYR A 93 6.61 15.77 10.13
N TYR A 94 6.65 14.46 9.88
CA TYR A 94 5.81 13.82 8.87
C TYR A 94 4.43 13.51 9.44
N GLN A 95 3.44 14.21 8.92
CA GLN A 95 2.04 13.80 8.98
C GLN A 95 1.82 12.79 7.85
N ARG A 96 1.50 11.54 8.18
CA ARG A 96 1.33 10.50 7.15
C ARG A 96 0.42 9.36 7.58
N ILE A 97 -0.13 8.70 6.57
CA ILE A 97 -0.81 7.42 6.70
C ILE A 97 0.09 6.35 6.11
N ILE A 98 0.38 5.31 6.88
CA ILE A 98 1.09 4.12 6.44
C ILE A 98 0.13 2.94 6.45
N VAL A 99 0.08 2.22 5.34
CA VAL A 99 -0.83 1.09 5.16
C VAL A 99 -0.02 -0.20 5.10
N MET A 100 -0.29 -1.10 6.03
CA MET A 100 0.28 -2.44 6.09
C MET A 100 -0.77 -3.44 5.60
N GLY A 101 -0.52 -4.05 4.44
CA GLY A 101 -1.44 -5.01 3.85
C GLY A 101 -1.50 -6.31 4.67
N THR A 102 -0.38 -6.72 5.25
CA THR A 102 -0.25 -7.96 6.03
C THR A 102 0.65 -7.78 7.25
N GLU A 103 0.57 -8.69 8.22
CA GLU A 103 1.52 -8.75 9.33
C GLU A 103 2.98 -8.94 8.85
N ARG A 104 3.19 -9.63 7.73
CA ARG A 104 4.52 -9.82 7.13
C ARG A 104 5.17 -8.52 6.67
N ASP A 105 4.37 -7.50 6.36
CA ASP A 105 4.87 -6.18 6.00
C ASP A 105 5.60 -5.54 7.18
N MET A 106 5.02 -5.64 8.37
CA MET A 106 5.64 -5.18 9.62
C MET A 106 6.91 -5.97 9.94
N GLN A 107 6.86 -7.30 9.82
CA GLN A 107 8.03 -8.17 10.03
C GLN A 107 9.15 -7.84 9.04
N TYR A 108 8.81 -7.62 7.77
CA TYR A 108 9.77 -7.23 6.73
C TYR A 108 10.48 -5.92 7.10
N VAL A 109 9.72 -4.90 7.48
CA VAL A 109 10.28 -3.61 7.89
C VAL A 109 11.20 -3.79 9.09
N TYR A 110 10.74 -4.47 10.14
CA TYR A 110 11.55 -4.72 11.33
C TYR A 110 12.87 -5.43 10.99
N HIS A 111 12.80 -6.56 10.26
CA HIS A 111 14.00 -7.30 9.86
C HIS A 111 14.92 -6.51 8.94
N PHE A 112 14.37 -5.72 8.02
CA PHE A 112 15.15 -4.84 7.17
C PHE A 112 15.92 -3.82 8.02
N MET A 113 15.24 -3.17 8.97
CA MET A 113 15.85 -2.17 9.84
C MET A 113 16.93 -2.78 10.75
N MET A 114 16.66 -3.95 11.35
CA MET A 114 17.63 -4.69 12.17
C MET A 114 18.90 -5.05 11.38
N ASN A 115 18.74 -5.61 10.18
CA ASN A 115 19.87 -5.98 9.32
C ASN A 115 20.67 -4.75 8.87
N LYS A 116 20.01 -3.62 8.63
CA LYS A 116 20.68 -2.36 8.30
C LYS A 116 21.48 -1.81 9.47
N ALA A 117 20.88 -1.79 10.66
CA ALA A 117 21.53 -1.33 11.88
C ALA A 117 22.77 -2.18 12.22
N GLN A 118 22.65 -3.51 12.11
CA GLN A 118 23.78 -4.42 12.31
C GLN A 118 24.91 -4.16 11.29
N LYS A 119 24.59 -4.02 10.00
CA LYS A 119 25.59 -3.71 8.96
C LYS A 119 26.28 -2.36 9.18
N GLN A 120 25.60 -1.41 9.81
CA GLN A 120 26.14 -0.09 10.12
C GLN A 120 26.82 -0.05 11.51
N GLY A 121 26.78 -1.15 12.28
CA GLY A 121 27.32 -1.20 13.64
C GLY A 121 26.61 -0.27 14.61
N ILE A 122 25.30 -0.04 14.44
CA ILE A 122 24.53 0.87 15.29
C ILE A 122 23.48 0.11 16.09
N GLU A 123 23.45 0.33 17.40
CA GLU A 123 22.54 -0.36 18.34
C GLU A 123 21.20 0.34 18.52
N TRP A 124 20.88 1.41 17.76
CA TRP A 124 19.57 2.05 17.89
C TRP A 124 18.43 1.05 17.62
N ALA A 125 18.65 0.06 16.74
CA ALA A 125 17.60 -0.88 16.36
C ALA A 125 17.15 -1.86 17.46
N THR A 126 17.80 -1.89 18.62
CA THR A 126 17.32 -2.70 19.76
C THR A 126 16.58 -1.88 20.81
N HIS A 127 16.58 -0.55 20.72
CA HIS A 127 16.11 0.33 21.79
C HIS A 127 14.80 1.06 21.47
N PHE A 128 14.37 1.06 20.21
CA PHE A 128 13.15 1.73 19.78
C PHE A 128 11.98 0.77 19.55
N ASP A 129 10.78 1.30 19.58
CA ASP A 129 9.54 0.57 19.32
C ASP A 129 9.36 0.27 17.82
N VAL A 130 8.38 -0.59 17.50
CA VAL A 130 8.11 -0.99 16.11
C VAL A 130 7.64 0.16 15.22
N ASN A 131 6.87 1.11 15.77
CA ASN A 131 6.39 2.26 15.01
C ASN A 131 7.54 3.18 14.65
N PHE A 132 8.54 3.34 15.53
CA PHE A 132 9.78 4.02 15.18
C PHE A 132 10.47 3.37 13.97
N TYR A 133 10.55 2.03 13.90
CA TYR A 133 11.15 1.36 12.74
C TYR A 133 10.34 1.57 11.46
N ILE A 134 9.02 1.53 11.55
CA ILE A 134 8.14 1.77 10.40
C ILE A 134 8.28 3.21 9.91
N ASN A 135 8.23 4.17 10.82
CA ASN A 135 8.51 5.58 10.56
C ASN A 135 9.85 5.75 9.86
N PHE A 136 10.92 5.23 10.47
CA PHE A 136 12.28 5.40 9.98
C PHE A 136 12.46 4.75 8.61
N PHE A 137 11.87 3.57 8.39
CA PHE A 137 11.85 2.88 7.11
C PHE A 137 11.16 3.70 6.02
N CYS A 138 9.94 4.17 6.29
CA CYS A 138 9.18 4.98 5.34
C CYS A 138 9.87 6.31 5.01
N THR A 139 10.57 6.91 5.97
CA THR A 139 11.32 8.17 5.78
C THR A 139 12.59 7.96 4.97
N HIS A 140 13.46 7.02 5.35
CA HIS A 140 14.82 6.92 4.82
C HIS A 140 14.95 5.92 3.66
N TYR A 141 14.00 4.99 3.52
CA TYR A 141 14.03 3.92 2.53
C TYR A 141 12.80 3.97 1.60
N ASN A 142 12.27 5.17 1.35
CA ASN A 142 11.11 5.41 0.48
C ASN A 142 11.22 4.74 -0.91
N LYS A 143 12.41 4.68 -1.51
CA LYS A 143 12.65 4.02 -2.81
C LYS A 143 12.51 2.50 -2.78
N MET A 144 12.71 1.89 -1.60
CA MET A 144 12.48 0.46 -1.38
C MET A 144 11.09 0.20 -0.80
N ASN A 145 10.28 1.26 -0.61
CA ASN A 145 9.08 1.17 0.20
C ASN A 145 8.00 0.37 -0.52
N VAL A 146 7.79 -0.84 0.00
CA VAL A 146 6.71 -1.73 -0.42
C VAL A 146 5.36 -1.30 0.17
N LEU A 147 5.38 -0.39 1.16
CA LEU A 147 4.21 0.07 1.89
C LEU A 147 3.70 1.39 1.32
N PRO A 148 2.38 1.49 1.02
CA PRO A 148 1.74 2.77 0.76
C PRO A 148 1.93 3.69 1.98
N CYS A 149 2.71 4.75 1.78
CA CYS A 149 2.98 5.79 2.77
C CYS A 149 2.65 7.14 2.15
N THR A 150 1.56 7.76 2.59
CA THR A 150 1.07 9.01 2.01
C THR A 150 1.11 10.12 3.05
N SER A 151 1.78 11.22 2.71
CA SER A 151 1.78 12.41 3.54
C SER A 151 0.48 13.19 3.42
N TYR A 152 0.03 13.81 4.50
CA TYR A 152 -1.04 14.80 4.50
C TYR A 152 -0.54 16.10 5.16
N LYS A 153 -1.26 17.20 4.98
CA LYS A 153 -0.95 18.50 5.60
C LYS A 153 -2.12 19.06 6.37
N THR A 154 -3.34 18.64 6.03
CA THR A 154 -4.57 19.15 6.63
C THR A 154 -5.46 18.00 7.09
N SER A 155 -6.37 18.32 8.00
CA SER A 155 -7.43 17.42 8.44
C SER A 155 -8.29 16.92 7.28
N GLN A 156 -8.57 17.76 6.28
CA GLN A 156 -9.36 17.38 5.10
C GLN A 156 -8.63 16.38 4.20
N GLU A 157 -7.31 16.54 4.02
CA GLU A 157 -6.50 15.55 3.30
C GLU A 157 -6.49 14.21 4.02
N LEU A 158 -6.30 14.22 5.35
CA LEU A 158 -6.37 13.02 6.18
C LEU A 158 -7.73 12.31 6.02
N ILE A 159 -8.83 13.04 6.21
CA ILE A 159 -10.20 12.51 6.04
C ILE A 159 -10.40 11.94 4.64
N SER A 160 -9.93 12.63 3.60
CA SER A 160 -10.04 12.16 2.22
C SER A 160 -9.35 10.81 2.02
N TYR A 161 -8.13 10.65 2.54
CA TYR A 161 -7.41 9.39 2.46
C TYR A 161 -8.06 8.27 3.27
N LEU A 162 -8.52 8.54 4.49
CA LEU A 162 -9.22 7.55 5.31
C LEU A 162 -10.51 7.09 4.64
N ASN A 163 -11.27 8.00 4.04
CA ASN A 163 -12.45 7.66 3.24
C ASN A 163 -12.10 6.78 2.03
N ILE A 164 -10.99 7.06 1.33
CA ILE A 164 -10.54 6.21 0.21
C ILE A 164 -10.24 4.80 0.70
N LEU A 165 -9.55 4.65 1.83
CA LEU A 165 -9.21 3.34 2.39
C LEU A 165 -10.46 2.60 2.87
N ASN A 166 -11.32 3.26 3.64
CA ASN A 166 -12.55 2.68 4.16
C ASN A 166 -13.52 2.26 3.03
N ASP A 167 -13.64 3.07 1.98
CA ASP A 167 -14.48 2.77 0.81
C ASP A 167 -13.93 1.63 -0.04
N SER A 168 -12.69 1.20 0.17
CA SER A 168 -12.00 0.25 -0.72
C SER A 168 -11.65 -1.07 -0.05
N PHE A 169 -11.42 -1.08 1.26
CA PHE A 169 -10.83 -2.22 1.97
C PHE A 169 -11.64 -2.61 3.21
N SER A 170 -11.33 -3.78 3.76
CA SER A 170 -11.62 -4.12 5.15
C SER A 170 -10.36 -3.84 5.96
N ILE A 171 -10.45 -3.10 7.05
CA ILE A 171 -9.29 -2.72 7.87
C ILE A 171 -9.41 -3.43 9.21
N ASP A 172 -8.35 -4.09 9.66
CA ASP A 172 -8.36 -4.80 10.96
C ASP A 172 -7.96 -3.90 12.11
N HIS A 173 -6.86 -3.17 11.93
CA HIS A 173 -6.28 -2.32 12.94
C HIS A 173 -6.06 -0.91 12.40
N VAL A 174 -6.23 0.06 13.30
CA VAL A 174 -5.87 1.46 13.06
C VAL A 174 -5.10 1.92 14.29
N ASP A 175 -3.84 2.27 14.08
CA ASP A 175 -2.96 2.76 15.13
C ASP A 175 -2.76 4.26 15.00
N LEU A 176 -2.81 4.96 16.13
CA LEU A 176 -2.52 6.38 16.23
C LEU A 176 -1.14 6.55 16.87
N ALA A 177 -0.16 6.95 16.07
CA ALA A 177 1.16 7.35 16.54
C ALA A 177 1.23 8.88 16.54
N ILE A 178 0.47 9.47 17.47
CA ILE A 178 0.28 10.91 17.66
C ILE A 178 0.40 11.19 19.17
N ASP A 179 1.04 12.28 19.56
CA ASP A 179 1.01 12.71 20.96
C ASP A 179 -0.45 13.02 21.36
N ARG A 180 -0.90 12.47 22.50
CA ARG A 180 -2.26 12.67 23.00
C ARG A 180 -2.59 14.14 23.18
N ASP A 181 -1.62 14.94 23.62
CA ASP A 181 -1.81 16.36 23.91
C ASP A 181 -1.88 17.22 22.64
N GLU A 182 -1.74 16.61 21.46
CA GLU A 182 -1.79 17.28 20.17
C GLU A 182 -2.97 16.80 19.31
N ILE A 183 -3.74 15.81 19.80
CA ILE A 183 -5.04 15.40 19.24
C ILE A 183 -6.14 16.40 19.67
N TYR A 184 -5.89 17.70 19.52
CA TYR A 184 -6.88 18.73 19.77
C TYR A 184 -7.23 19.47 18.45
N GLY A 185 -8.38 20.14 18.45
CA GLY A 185 -8.83 20.95 17.29
C GLY A 185 -9.21 20.11 16.06
N GLU A 186 -8.69 20.48 14.90
CA GLU A 186 -9.09 19.89 13.61
C GLU A 186 -8.72 18.40 13.45
N PHE A 187 -7.65 17.94 14.10
CA PHE A 187 -7.29 16.52 14.06
C PHE A 187 -8.20 15.69 14.96
N GLN A 188 -8.60 16.24 16.11
CA GLN A 188 -9.62 15.60 16.94
C GLN A 188 -10.93 15.43 16.18
N SER A 189 -11.36 16.45 15.43
CA SER A 189 -12.57 16.36 14.61
C SER A 189 -12.42 15.33 13.50
N ALA A 190 -11.29 15.30 12.77
CA ALA A 190 -11.03 14.30 11.75
C ALA A 190 -11.07 12.86 12.29
N LEU A 191 -10.43 12.63 13.44
CA LEU A 191 -10.41 11.31 14.06
C LEU A 191 -11.76 10.95 14.67
N SER A 192 -12.47 11.90 15.27
CA SER A 192 -13.79 11.67 15.89
C SER A 192 -14.95 11.55 14.91
N PHE A 193 -14.92 12.24 13.78
CA PHE A 193 -15.94 12.13 12.72
C PHE A 193 -15.99 10.72 12.15
N GLU A 194 -14.88 9.99 12.20
CA GLU A 194 -14.76 8.58 11.87
C GLU A 194 -14.51 7.68 13.10
N ILE A 195 -14.65 8.16 14.34
CA ILE A 195 -14.71 7.26 15.51
C ILE A 195 -15.90 6.32 15.39
N TRP A 196 -16.92 6.57 14.56
CA TRP A 196 -17.88 5.53 14.19
C TRP A 196 -17.26 4.39 13.39
N ILE A 197 -16.25 4.64 12.56
CA ILE A 197 -15.41 3.60 11.95
C ILE A 197 -14.58 2.91 13.04
N LEU A 198 -13.88 3.65 13.92
CA LEU A 198 -13.11 3.00 15.00
C LEU A 198 -14.00 2.18 15.95
N THR A 199 -15.12 2.70 16.41
CA THR A 199 -16.08 2.02 17.31
C THR A 199 -16.88 0.93 16.62
N SER A 200 -17.23 1.06 15.33
CA SER A 200 -17.83 -0.06 14.57
C SER A 200 -16.80 -1.15 14.22
N LEU A 201 -15.51 -0.81 14.13
CA LEU A 201 -14.41 -1.77 14.02
C LEU A 201 -14.16 -2.52 15.34
N PHE A 202 -14.19 -1.84 16.49
CA PHE A 202 -14.02 -2.49 17.80
C PHE A 202 -15.21 -3.35 18.25
N THR A 203 -16.40 -3.16 17.69
CA THR A 203 -17.59 -3.96 18.08
C THR A 203 -17.75 -5.28 17.33
N LYS A 204 -16.94 -5.58 16.30
CA LYS A 204 -17.04 -6.85 15.55
C LYS A 204 -16.01 -7.94 15.91
N THR A 205 -15.16 -7.72 16.91
CA THR A 205 -14.11 -8.69 17.32
C THR A 205 -14.29 -9.30 18.71
N ARG A 206 -15.51 -9.24 19.29
CA ARG A 206 -15.89 -10.13 20.40
C ARG A 206 -16.87 -11.21 19.93
N ILE A 207 -16.33 -12.30 19.38
CA ILE A 207 -16.90 -13.66 19.49
C ILE A 207 -15.77 -14.55 20.00
#